data_AF-A0A917ER56-F1
#
_entry.id   AF-A0A917ER56-F1
#
_cell.length_a   1.000
_cell.length_b   1.000
_cell.length_c   1.000
_cell.angle_alpha   90.00
_cell.angle_beta   90.00
_cell.angle_gamma   90.00
#
_symmetry.space_group_name_H-M   'P 1'
#
loop_
_entity.id
_entity.type
_entity.pdbx_description
1 polymer ?
#
loop_
_entity_poly.entity_id
_entity_poly.type
_entity_poly.pdbx_seq_one_letter_code
_entity_poly.pdbx_strand_id
1 'polypeptide(L)' 'MEKKKKKEKGKRFLSSTQEVLYKREFKQADRAAGFKDTLF' A
#
# COMPACT_ATOMS: atom_id res chain seq x y z
N MET A 1 -22.33 -4.20 20.73
CA MET A 1 -21.27 -3.36 20.11
C MET A 1 -19.90 -4.08 20.07
N GLU A 2 -19.85 -5.33 19.59
CA GLU A 2 -18.64 -6.16 19.77
C GLU A 2 -17.85 -6.40 18.46
N LYS A 3 -18.51 -6.27 17.30
CA LYS A 3 -17.88 -6.49 15.98
C LYS A 3 -16.90 -5.38 15.56
N LYS A 4 -16.94 -4.20 16.19
CA LYS A 4 -16.09 -3.05 15.82
C LYS A 4 -14.66 -3.16 16.39
N LYS A 5 -14.48 -3.77 17.57
CA LYS A 5 -13.17 -3.82 18.26
C LYS A 5 -12.17 -4.80 17.64
N LYS A 6 -12.62 -5.89 17.00
CA LYS A 6 -11.72 -6.83 16.30
C LYS A 6 -11.11 -6.26 15.02
N LYS A 7 -11.78 -5.30 14.36
CA LYS A 7 -11.31 -4.66 13.13
C LYS A 7 -10.14 -3.70 13.36
N GLU A 8 -9.90 -3.25 14.59
CA GLU A 8 -8.86 -2.24 14.87
C GLU A 8 -7.47 -2.86 15.06
N LYS A 9 -7.39 -4.08 15.61
CA LYS A 9 -6.10 -4.75 15.87
C LYS A 9 -5.38 -5.25 14.60
N GLY A 10 -6.10 -5.36 13.48
CA GLY A 10 -5.53 -5.73 12.18
C GLY A 10 -5.05 -4.56 11.32
N LYS A 11 -5.23 -3.29 11.76
CA LYS A 11 -4.96 -2.09 10.95
C LYS A 11 -3.49 -1.64 10.95
N ARG A 12 -2.58 -2.40 11.58
CA ARG A 12 -1.14 -2.06 11.59
C ARG A 12 -0.45 -2.40 10.27
N PHE A 13 -1.02 -3.30 9.50
CA PHE A 13 -0.49 -3.74 8.21
C PHE A 13 -1.60 -3.65 7.16
N LEU A 14 -1.21 -3.27 5.94
CA LEU A 14 -2.10 -3.33 4.79
C LEU A 14 -2.39 -4.80 4.48
N SER A 15 -3.60 -5.09 3.99
CA SER A 15 -3.86 -6.42 3.45
C SER A 15 -2.94 -6.69 2.26
N SER A 16 -2.63 -7.96 1.98
CA SER A 16 -1.79 -8.34 0.83
C SER A 16 -2.23 -7.66 -0.48
N THR A 17 -3.54 -7.58 -0.72
CA THR A 17 -4.09 -6.84 -1.87
C THR A 17 -3.82 -5.34 -1.79
N GLN A 18 -3.99 -4.72 -0.61
CA GLN A 18 -3.68 -3.31 -0.41
C GLN A 18 -2.18 -3.00 -0.58
N GLU A 19 -1.29 -3.89 -0.16
CA GLU A 19 0.16 -3.74 -0.36
C GLU A 19 0.55 -3.75 -1.83
N VAL A 20 -0.04 -4.66 -2.63
CA VAL A 20 0.23 -4.75 -4.07
C VAL A 20 -0.30 -3.52 -4.80
N LEU A 21 -1.51 -3.08 -4.45
CA LEU A 21 -2.09 -1.85 -5.00
C LEU A 21 -1.24 -0.64 -4.63
N TYR A 22 -0.85 -0.50 -3.36
CA TYR A 22 0.03 0.58 -2.90
C TYR A 22 1.38 0.58 -3.63
N LYS A 23 2.02 -0.59 -3.78
CA LYS A 23 3.26 -0.72 -4.56
C LYS A 23 3.08 -0.33 -6.02
N ARG A 24 1.95 -0.70 -6.64
CA ARG A 24 1.66 -0.36 -8.04
C ARG A 24 1.39 1.14 -8.21
N GLU A 25 0.59 1.73 -7.34
CA GLU A 25 0.27 3.16 -7.34
C GLU A 25 1.52 3.99 -7.11
N PHE A 26 2.38 3.58 -6.16
CA PHE A 26 3.65 4.24 -5.89
C PHE A 26 4.56 4.23 -7.11
N LYS A 27 4.77 3.07 -7.75
CA LYS A 27 5.56 2.99 -8.99
C LYS A 27 4.99 3.80 -10.14
N GLN A 28 3.66 3.92 -10.24
CA GLN A 28 3.02 4.75 -11.24
C GLN A 28 3.20 6.24 -10.95
N ALA A 29 3.08 6.64 -9.68
CA ALA A 29 3.31 8.00 -9.23
C ALA A 29 4.77 8.42 -9.44
N ASP A 30 5.73 7.55 -9.09
CA ASP A 30 7.16 7.75 -9.34
C ASP A 30 7.44 7.96 -10.83
N ARG A 31 6.87 7.12 -11.69
CA ARG A 31 6.99 7.27 -13.14
C ARG A 31 6.39 8.58 -13.64
N ALA A 32 5.23 8.99 -13.13
CA ALA A 32 4.58 10.25 -13.48
C ALA A 32 5.39 11.46 -12.99
N ALA A 33 6.07 11.33 -11.86
CA ALA A 33 7.01 12.32 -11.33
C ALA A 33 8.38 12.30 -12.02
N GLY A 34 8.60 11.40 -12.98
CA GLY A 34 9.86 11.28 -13.72
C GLY A 34 10.95 10.47 -13.00
N PHE A 35 10.65 9.85 -11.86
CA PHE A 35 11.53 8.89 -11.21
C PHE A 35 11.62 7.63 -12.07
N LYS A 36 12.79 7.41 -12.66
CA LYS A 36 13.16 6.14 -13.26
C LYS A 36 14.00 5.40 -12.22
N ASP A 37 13.61 4.18 -11.88
CA ASP A 37 14.47 3.24 -11.15
C ASP A 37 15.72 2.98 -12.02
N THR A 38 16.74 3.84 -11.92
CA THR A 38 17.99 3.76 -12.70
C THR A 38 19.09 3.02 -11.94
N LEU A 39 18.75 2.24 -10.91
CA LEU A 39 19.72 1.35 -10.29
C LEU A 39 19.72 0.04 -11.09
N PHE A 40 20.73 -0.08 -11.96
CA PHE A 40 21.14 -1.33 -12.60
C PHE A 40 21.76 -2.28 -11.59
#